data_AF-A0A9Q1H381-F1
#
_entry.id   AF-A0A9Q1H381-F1
#
_cell.length_a   1.000
_cell.length_b   1.000
_cell.length_c   1.000
_cell.angle_alpha   90.00
_cell.angle_beta   90.00
_cell.angle_gamma   90.00
#
_symmetry.space_group_name_H-M   'P 1'
#
loop_
_entity.id
_entity.type
_entity.pdbx_description
1 polymer ?
#
loop_
_entity_poly.entity_id
_entity_poly.type
_entity_poly.pdbx_seq_one_letter_code
_entity_poly.pdbx_strand_id
1 'polypeptide(L)'
;MKPIYQSVVKIFILSFIWITTIRGQTTYNSKDESRGTVGSSYFLYQQAEYPRDCQKVYAQCSTTNSSGVYLIKPDGYPDAFEVYCDNSIDGVGWTVFQRRIEGSIYFNRTWKDYKNGFGFQSNEFWLGLEKLSFLTNQKKYEIRIDMESTAVLSMFFVSVMGMVTSE
;
A
#
# COMPACT_ATOMS: atom_id res chain seq x y z
N MET A 1 3.94 35.02 -0.86
CA MET A 1 4.11 33.64 -0.31
C MET A 1 4.78 32.80 -1.39
N LYS A 2 5.92 32.19 -1.07
CA LYS A 2 6.96 31.71 -2.01
C LYS A 2 6.59 30.40 -2.73
N PRO A 3 6.67 30.34 -4.08
CA PRO A 3 6.68 29.08 -4.83
C PRO A 3 7.90 29.04 -5.78
N ILE A 4 9.12 28.70 -5.31
CA ILE A 4 10.34 28.62 -6.18
C ILE A 4 11.30 27.44 -5.83
N TYR A 5 11.01 26.59 -4.84
CA TYR A 5 12.03 25.64 -4.33
C TYR A 5 12.16 24.27 -5.02
N GLN A 6 11.43 23.95 -6.10
CA GLN A 6 11.47 22.60 -6.70
C GLN A 6 12.09 22.50 -8.11
N SER A 7 12.59 23.59 -8.71
CA SER A 7 13.11 23.55 -10.09
C SER A 7 14.64 23.58 -10.24
N VAL A 8 15.42 23.58 -9.15
CA VAL A 8 16.89 23.75 -9.21
C VAL A 8 17.70 22.50 -8.83
N VAL A 9 17.08 21.43 -8.34
CA VAL A 9 17.81 20.22 -7.90
C VAL A 9 18.00 19.19 -9.03
N LYS A 10 17.36 19.36 -10.18
CA LYS A 10 17.46 18.40 -11.32
C LYS A 10 18.61 18.66 -12.31
N ILE A 11 19.46 19.68 -12.10
CA ILE A 11 20.48 20.09 -13.09
C ILE A 11 21.92 19.62 -12.74
N PHE A 12 22.20 19.11 -11.54
CA PHE A 12 23.58 18.85 -11.10
C PHE A 12 24.07 17.38 -11.15
N ILE A 13 23.28 16.41 -11.62
CA ILE A 13 23.71 14.99 -11.69
C ILE A 13 24.23 14.58 -13.08
N LEU A 14 24.07 15.41 -14.12
CA LEU A 14 24.38 15.02 -15.50
C LEU A 14 25.77 15.43 -16.02
N SER A 15 26.70 15.91 -15.18
CA SER A 15 27.98 16.45 -15.66
C SER A 15 29.27 15.78 -15.14
N PHE A 16 29.24 14.65 -14.42
CA PHE A 16 30.46 14.14 -13.77
C PHE A 16 30.86 12.66 -13.89
N ILE A 17 30.31 11.85 -14.79
CA ILE A 17 30.87 10.49 -15.03
C ILE A 17 30.95 10.17 -16.54
N TRP A 18 31.55 11.08 -17.30
CA TRP A 18 32.01 10.88 -18.69
C TRP A 18 33.51 11.13 -18.82
N ILE A 19 34.30 10.87 -17.77
CA ILE A 19 35.76 10.92 -17.82
C ILE A 19 36.32 9.72 -17.04
N THR A 20 36.52 8.60 -17.73
CA THR A 20 37.64 7.64 -17.58
C THR A 20 37.45 6.45 -18.53
N THR A 21 37.52 6.71 -19.83
CA THR A 21 37.99 5.69 -20.78
C THR A 21 39.51 5.74 -20.78
N ILE A 22 40.23 4.63 -20.55
CA ILE A 22 41.33 4.11 -21.41
C ILE A 22 41.70 2.66 -20.98
N ARG A 23 41.57 1.76 -21.97
CA ARG A 23 42.23 0.46 -22.29
C ARG A 23 42.10 -0.77 -21.38
N GLY A 24 41.59 -1.83 -22.02
CA GLY A 24 41.95 -3.23 -21.77
C GLY A 24 40.98 -4.20 -22.46
N GLN A 25 41.20 -4.53 -23.73
CA GLN A 25 40.53 -5.68 -24.36
C GLN A 25 41.14 -6.97 -23.81
N THR A 26 40.30 -7.93 -23.44
CA THR A 26 40.57 -9.36 -23.66
C THR A 26 39.25 -10.11 -23.63
N THR A 27 39.01 -10.85 -24.70
CA THR A 27 37.87 -11.74 -24.93
C THR A 27 37.88 -12.90 -23.94
N TYR A 28 36.74 -13.29 -23.38
CA TYR A 28 36.60 -14.64 -22.84
C TYR A 28 35.17 -15.18 -23.00
N ASN A 29 35.08 -16.28 -23.76
CA ASN A 29 33.91 -17.15 -23.85
C ASN A 29 33.83 -17.99 -22.57
N SER A 30 32.65 -18.10 -21.96
CA SER A 30 32.43 -19.05 -20.88
C SER A 30 31.61 -20.24 -21.40
N LYS A 31 32.31 -21.33 -21.75
CA LYS A 31 31.76 -22.68 -21.77
C LYS A 31 32.18 -23.39 -20.48
N ASP A 32 31.20 -24.08 -19.91
CA ASP A 32 31.26 -25.24 -19.03
C ASP A 32 31.95 -25.20 -17.66
N GLU A 33 31.07 -25.45 -16.68
CA GLU A 33 31.06 -26.65 -15.83
C GLU A 33 31.98 -26.74 -14.58
N SER A 34 31.25 -26.83 -13.46
CA SER A 34 31.46 -27.68 -12.29
C SER A 34 32.22 -27.17 -11.06
N ARG A 35 31.45 -27.21 -9.97
CA ARG A 35 31.80 -27.67 -8.61
C ARG A 35 32.70 -26.79 -7.76
N GLY A 36 32.01 -26.15 -6.81
CA GLY A 36 32.39 -26.21 -5.39
C GLY A 36 32.96 -24.91 -4.85
N THR A 37 32.16 -24.14 -4.12
CA THR A 37 32.71 -23.16 -3.17
C THR A 37 31.70 -22.80 -2.07
N VAL A 38 32.06 -23.21 -0.85
CA VAL A 38 31.91 -22.51 0.44
C VAL A 38 30.58 -21.80 0.70
N GLY A 39 29.80 -22.39 1.61
CA GLY A 39 28.63 -21.75 2.20
C GLY A 39 29.01 -20.44 2.88
N SER A 40 28.50 -19.33 2.34
CA SER A 40 28.49 -18.04 3.01
C SER A 40 27.08 -17.77 3.52
N SER A 41 26.89 -17.90 4.82
CA SER A 41 25.65 -17.61 5.53
C SER A 41 25.46 -16.10 5.64
N TYR A 42 25.18 -15.43 4.53
CA TYR A 42 24.51 -14.14 4.60
C TYR A 42 23.03 -14.42 4.79
N PHE A 43 22.55 -14.31 6.02
CA PHE A 43 21.12 -14.22 6.30
C PHE A 43 20.55 -13.07 5.49
N LEU A 44 19.81 -13.40 4.43
CA LEU A 44 19.02 -12.44 3.67
C LEU A 44 17.91 -11.97 4.60
N TYR A 45 18.00 -10.75 5.13
CA TYR A 45 16.84 -10.07 5.69
C TYR A 45 15.91 -9.76 4.52
N GLN A 46 15.05 -10.73 4.18
CA GLN A 46 14.00 -10.51 3.21
C GLN A 46 13.05 -9.49 3.83
N GLN A 47 13.12 -8.24 3.37
CA GLN A 47 12.07 -7.25 3.68
C GLN A 47 10.75 -7.87 3.22
N ALA A 48 9.84 -8.11 4.15
CA ALA A 48 8.49 -8.55 3.81
C ALA A 48 7.86 -7.46 2.94
N GLU A 49 7.63 -7.76 1.67
CA GLU A 49 6.94 -6.87 0.76
C GLU A 49 5.47 -6.87 1.15
N TYR A 50 5.02 -5.82 1.82
CA TYR A 50 3.62 -5.68 2.21
C TYR A 50 2.74 -5.47 0.97
N PRO A 51 1.55 -6.07 0.91
CA PRO A 51 0.59 -5.81 -0.16
C PRO A 51 0.18 -4.34 -0.15
N ARG A 52 -0.08 -3.76 -1.32
CA ARG A 52 -0.36 -2.33 -1.45
C ARG A 52 -1.81 -1.94 -1.12
N ASP A 53 -2.70 -2.92 -1.17
CA ASP A 53 -4.13 -2.79 -0.89
C ASP A 53 -4.75 -4.16 -0.60
N CYS A 54 -6.03 -4.17 -0.20
CA CYS A 54 -6.76 -5.40 0.08
C CYS A 54 -6.99 -6.30 -1.14
N GLN A 55 -6.93 -5.74 -2.36
CA GLN A 55 -7.02 -6.53 -3.58
C GLN A 55 -5.76 -7.40 -3.75
N LYS A 56 -4.58 -6.87 -3.43
CA LYS A 56 -3.34 -7.65 -3.39
C LYS A 56 -3.32 -8.65 -2.23
N VAL A 57 -3.85 -8.28 -1.07
CA VAL A 57 -4.04 -9.22 0.07
C VAL A 57 -4.88 -10.41 -0.39
N TYR A 58 -6.03 -10.16 -1.01
CA TYR A 58 -6.93 -11.20 -1.50
C TYR A 58 -6.25 -12.12 -2.53
N ALA A 59 -5.51 -11.54 -3.48
CA ALA A 59 -4.78 -12.31 -4.49
C ALA A 59 -3.66 -13.19 -3.90
N GLN A 60 -3.04 -12.78 -2.80
CA GLN A 60 -1.98 -13.54 -2.13
C GLN A 60 -2.54 -14.64 -1.20
N CYS A 61 -3.72 -14.42 -0.61
CA CYS A 61 -4.28 -15.28 0.44
C CYS A 61 -5.46 -16.16 -0.06
N SER A 62 -5.35 -16.74 -1.26
CA SER A 62 -6.44 -17.48 -1.93
C SER A 62 -7.03 -18.67 -1.15
N THR A 63 -6.36 -19.15 -0.10
CA THR A 63 -6.83 -20.25 0.76
C THR A 63 -7.67 -19.81 1.95
N THR A 64 -7.65 -18.51 2.30
CA THR A 64 -8.34 -17.94 3.46
C THR A 64 -9.10 -16.69 3.02
N ASN A 65 -10.25 -16.89 2.38
CA ASN A 65 -11.19 -15.82 1.97
C ASN A 65 -11.86 -15.12 3.17
N SER A 66 -11.18 -15.00 4.31
CA SER A 66 -11.71 -14.34 5.50
C SER A 66 -11.53 -12.83 5.40
N SER A 67 -12.59 -12.07 5.62
CA SER A 67 -12.48 -10.63 5.89
C SER A 67 -11.79 -10.42 7.24
N GLY A 68 -10.98 -9.37 7.36
CA GLY A 68 -10.18 -9.15 8.57
C GLY A 68 -9.24 -7.96 8.48
N VAL A 69 -8.44 -7.77 9.53
CA VAL A 69 -7.43 -6.70 9.59
C VAL A 69 -6.11 -7.20 9.02
N TYR A 70 -5.54 -6.45 8.08
CA TYR A 70 -4.28 -6.76 7.42
C TYR A 70 -3.36 -5.54 7.40
N LEU A 71 -2.05 -5.79 7.35
CA LEU A 71 -1.05 -4.75 7.10
C LEU A 71 -0.86 -4.55 5.60
N ILE A 72 -1.04 -3.31 5.15
CA ILE A 72 -0.75 -2.91 3.77
C ILE A 72 0.28 -1.78 3.75
N LYS A 73 0.96 -1.62 2.62
CA LYS A 73 1.85 -0.49 2.35
C LYS A 73 1.57 0.08 0.95
N PRO A 74 0.76 1.14 0.84
CA PRO A 74 0.54 1.85 -0.42
C PRO A 74 1.84 2.46 -0.96
N ASP A 75 1.89 2.65 -2.28
CA ASP A 75 3.04 3.23 -2.95
C ASP A 75 3.32 4.66 -2.44
N GLY A 76 4.56 4.91 -2.02
CA GLY A 76 4.99 6.21 -1.52
C GLY A 76 4.64 6.52 -0.05
N TYR A 77 3.86 5.67 0.64
CA TYR A 77 3.64 5.82 2.08
C TYR A 77 4.83 5.22 2.87
N PRO A 78 5.34 5.89 3.92
CA PRO A 78 6.61 5.51 4.54
C PRO A 78 6.58 4.13 5.20
N ASP A 79 5.50 3.83 5.95
CA ASP A 79 5.38 2.66 6.81
C ASP A 79 4.13 1.84 6.49
N ALA A 80 4.13 0.53 6.75
CA ALA A 80 2.93 -0.28 6.63
C ALA A 80 1.91 0.08 7.72
N PHE A 81 0.61 -0.03 7.42
CA PHE A 81 -0.46 0.24 8.37
C PHE A 81 -1.62 -0.73 8.24
N GLU A 82 -2.40 -0.83 9.31
CA GLU A 82 -3.56 -1.71 9.41
C GLU A 82 -4.76 -1.15 8.64
N VAL A 83 -5.41 -2.03 7.87
CA VAL A 83 -6.68 -1.79 7.20
C VAL A 83 -7.61 -2.98 7.41
N TYR A 84 -8.91 -2.74 7.36
CA TYR A 84 -9.88 -3.82 7.28
C TYR A 84 -10.12 -4.16 5.80
N CYS A 85 -9.84 -5.41 5.45
CA CYS A 85 -10.13 -5.97 4.14
C CYS A 85 -11.45 -6.74 4.18
N ASP A 86 -12.40 -6.32 3.37
CA ASP A 86 -13.63 -7.07 3.17
C ASP A 86 -13.55 -7.93 1.91
N ASN A 87 -13.39 -9.23 2.11
CA ASN A 87 -13.29 -10.24 1.07
C ASN A 87 -14.64 -10.92 0.79
N SER A 88 -15.67 -10.64 1.59
CA SER A 88 -17.00 -11.26 1.47
C SER A 88 -17.78 -10.72 0.26
N ILE A 89 -17.44 -9.50 -0.16
CA ILE A 89 -18.14 -8.77 -1.21
C ILE A 89 -17.41 -8.98 -2.55
N ASP A 90 -18.12 -9.58 -3.51
CA ASP A 90 -17.71 -9.78 -4.90
C ASP A 90 -16.40 -10.57 -5.11
N GLY A 91 -15.77 -11.07 -4.03
CA GLY A 91 -14.51 -11.82 -4.08
C GLY A 91 -13.34 -11.02 -4.64
N VAL A 92 -13.24 -9.72 -4.33
CA VAL A 92 -12.22 -8.82 -4.94
C VAL A 92 -11.31 -8.11 -3.91
N GLY A 93 -11.61 -8.21 -2.62
CA GLY A 93 -10.80 -7.63 -1.54
C GLY A 93 -10.93 -6.12 -1.41
N TRP A 94 -12.03 -5.66 -0.83
CA TRP A 94 -12.34 -4.26 -0.61
C TRP A 94 -11.51 -3.68 0.54
N THR A 95 -10.92 -2.50 0.34
CA THR A 95 -10.24 -1.77 1.42
C THR A 95 -11.24 -0.84 2.10
N VAL A 96 -11.64 -1.17 3.33
CA VAL A 96 -12.57 -0.34 4.10
C VAL A 96 -11.78 0.82 4.73
N PHE A 97 -12.22 2.06 4.50
CA PHE A 97 -11.57 3.25 5.07
C PHE A 97 -12.46 3.99 6.07
N GLN A 98 -13.75 3.66 6.13
CA GLN A 98 -14.66 4.16 7.14
C GLN A 98 -15.67 3.06 7.50
N ARG A 99 -15.91 2.88 8.80
CA ARG A 99 -16.88 1.90 9.31
C ARG A 99 -17.60 2.41 10.55
N ARG A 100 -18.93 2.28 10.58
CA ARG A 100 -19.85 2.53 11.71
C ARG A 100 -20.71 1.30 11.95
N ILE A 101 -21.01 1.03 13.21
CA ILE A 101 -21.85 -0.09 13.64
C ILE A 101 -22.83 0.37 14.72
N GLU A 102 -22.32 0.72 15.91
CA GLU A 102 -23.15 1.02 17.09
C GLU A 102 -22.87 2.41 17.68
N GLY A 103 -21.94 3.18 17.11
CA GLY A 103 -21.57 4.50 17.61
C GLY A 103 -20.65 4.49 18.85
N SER A 104 -19.85 3.43 19.02
CA SER A 104 -18.86 3.31 20.10
C SER A 104 -17.71 4.33 20.00
N ILE A 105 -17.45 4.86 18.80
CA ILE A 105 -16.44 5.88 18.55
C ILE A 105 -17.10 7.19 18.11
N TYR A 106 -16.73 8.30 18.76
CA TYR A 106 -17.16 9.63 18.36
C TYR A 106 -16.46 10.09 17.06
N PHE A 107 -17.26 10.52 16.09
CA PHE A 107 -16.79 11.10 14.82
C PHE A 107 -16.74 12.64 14.83
N ASN A 108 -17.25 13.30 15.87
CA ASN A 108 -17.03 14.73 16.05
C ASN A 108 -15.59 14.97 16.56
N ARG A 109 -14.67 15.20 15.63
CA ARG A 109 -13.21 15.22 15.87
C ARG A 109 -12.55 16.40 15.15
N THR A 110 -11.30 16.68 15.51
CA THR A 110 -10.54 17.78 14.91
C THR A 110 -10.04 17.43 13.51
N TRP A 111 -9.64 18.44 12.72
CA TRP A 111 -8.99 18.22 11.43
C TRP A 111 -7.76 17.31 11.53
N LYS A 112 -6.97 17.46 12.59
CA LYS A 112 -5.77 16.63 12.83
C LYS A 112 -6.14 15.15 12.97
N ASP A 113 -7.24 14.86 13.66
CA ASP A 113 -7.72 13.48 13.83
C ASP A 113 -8.21 12.90 12.50
N TYR A 114 -8.94 13.67 11.70
CA TYR A 114 -9.37 13.25 10.36
C TYR A 114 -8.20 13.06 9.39
N LYS A 115 -7.14 13.88 9.53
CA LYS A 115 -5.92 13.71 8.75
C LYS A 115 -5.24 12.37 9.06
N ASN A 116 -5.08 12.06 10.34
CA ASN A 116 -4.29 10.91 10.81
C ASN A 116 -5.07 9.58 10.85
N GLY A 117 -6.39 9.65 11.09
CA GLY A 117 -7.23 8.50 11.38
C GLY A 117 -7.52 8.32 12.87
N PHE A 118 -8.59 7.61 13.20
CA PHE A 118 -9.00 7.27 14.56
C PHE A 118 -9.90 6.03 14.61
N GLY A 119 -10.08 5.44 15.79
CA GLY A 119 -10.86 4.23 16.00
C GLY A 119 -10.04 2.95 15.84
N PHE A 120 -10.72 1.82 15.64
CA PHE A 120 -10.11 0.50 15.56
C PHE A 120 -10.56 -0.21 14.27
N GLN A 121 -9.60 -0.69 13.48
CA GLN A 121 -9.86 -1.32 12.17
C GLN A 121 -10.75 -2.57 12.30
N SER A 122 -10.72 -3.25 13.44
CA SER A 122 -11.59 -4.39 13.74
C SER A 122 -13.04 -4.00 14.08
N ASN A 123 -13.34 -2.71 14.28
CA ASN A 123 -14.66 -2.21 14.68
C ASN A 123 -14.98 -0.86 13.97
N GLU A 124 -15.26 0.21 14.71
CA GLU A 124 -15.53 1.54 14.14
C GLU A 124 -14.26 2.35 13.97
N PHE A 125 -14.06 2.92 12.79
CA PHE A 125 -12.88 3.72 12.50
C PHE A 125 -13.04 4.67 11.32
N TRP A 126 -12.10 5.61 11.25
CA TRP A 126 -11.76 6.41 10.11
C TRP A 126 -10.27 6.19 9.81
N LEU A 127 -9.92 5.76 8.59
CA LEU A 127 -8.56 5.36 8.26
C LEU A 127 -7.56 6.52 8.35
N GLY A 128 -8.00 7.71 7.95
CA GLY A 128 -7.17 8.92 7.86
C GLY A 128 -7.02 9.42 6.43
N LEU A 129 -7.19 10.72 6.22
CA LEU A 129 -7.11 11.35 4.90
C LEU A 129 -5.72 11.23 4.28
N GLU A 130 -4.65 11.27 5.09
CA GLU A 130 -3.29 11.14 4.57
C GLU A 130 -3.09 9.77 3.93
N LYS A 131 -3.41 8.68 4.65
CA LYS A 131 -3.37 7.30 4.12
C LYS A 131 -4.28 7.12 2.91
N LEU A 132 -5.50 7.65 2.97
CA LEU A 132 -6.45 7.57 1.86
C LEU A 132 -5.91 8.27 0.61
N SER A 133 -5.21 9.40 0.75
CA SER A 133 -4.62 10.10 -0.38
C SER A 133 -3.54 9.29 -1.10
N PHE A 134 -2.74 8.50 -0.39
CA PHE A 134 -1.76 7.60 -1.01
C PHE A 134 -2.45 6.41 -1.69
N LEU A 135 -3.46 5.82 -1.03
CA LEU A 135 -4.28 4.77 -1.63
C LEU A 135 -4.92 5.24 -2.94
N THR A 136 -5.63 6.36 -2.95
CA THR A 136 -6.38 6.78 -4.16
C THR A 136 -5.49 7.32 -5.28
N ASN A 137 -4.24 7.70 -4.99
CA ASN A 137 -3.31 8.22 -5.99
C ASN A 137 -2.41 7.14 -6.62
N GLN A 138 -2.31 5.93 -6.04
CA GLN A 138 -1.43 4.90 -6.58
C GLN A 138 -1.99 4.20 -7.85
N LYS A 139 -3.31 4.18 -8.02
CA LYS A 139 -4.01 3.71 -9.23
C LYS A 139 -5.45 4.23 -9.24
N LYS A 140 -6.25 3.86 -10.25
CA LYS A 140 -7.69 4.16 -10.27
C LYS A 140 -8.42 3.28 -9.24
N TYR A 141 -9.22 3.92 -8.39
CA TYR A 141 -10.08 3.26 -7.41
C TYR A 141 -11.55 3.57 -7.68
N GLU A 142 -12.40 2.57 -7.44
CA GLU A 142 -13.83 2.71 -7.31
C GLU A 142 -14.21 2.84 -5.83
N ILE A 143 -15.26 3.60 -5.56
CA ILE A 143 -15.81 3.79 -4.21
C ILE A 143 -17.16 3.09 -4.09
N ARG A 144 -17.37 2.45 -2.96
CA ARG A 144 -18.63 1.82 -2.60
C ARG A 144 -19.05 2.30 -1.21
N ILE A 145 -20.34 2.63 -1.08
CA ILE A 145 -20.95 3.04 0.19
C ILE A 145 -22.09 2.06 0.46
N ASP A 146 -21.97 1.29 1.53
CA ASP A 146 -23.02 0.39 2.00
C ASP A 146 -23.65 0.99 3.27
N MET A 147 -24.98 1.05 3.28
CA MET A 147 -25.76 1.60 4.39
C MET A 147 -26.84 0.61 4.78
N GLU A 148 -26.90 0.25 6.05
CA GLU A 148 -27.94 -0.60 6.60
C GLU A 148 -28.59 0.09 7.79
N SER A 149 -29.92 0.21 7.74
CA SER A 149 -30.72 0.77 8.82
C SER A 149 -31.68 -0.30 9.31
N THR A 150 -31.38 -0.88 10.47
CA THR A 150 -32.33 -1.75 11.20
C THR A 150 -32.98 -0.96 12.33
N ALA A 151 -34.04 -1.50 12.92
CA ALA A 151 -34.75 -0.85 14.04
C ALA A 151 -33.87 -0.64 15.30
N VAL A 152 -32.70 -1.28 15.37
CA VAL A 152 -31.82 -1.31 16.55
C VAL A 152 -30.37 -0.93 16.24
N LEU A 153 -29.90 -1.03 14.99
CA LEU A 153 -28.52 -0.72 14.59
C LEU A 153 -28.47 0.01 13.24
N SER A 154 -27.55 0.96 13.09
CA SER A 154 -27.26 1.62 11.83
C SER A 154 -25.80 1.41 11.46
N MET A 155 -25.55 0.51 10.49
CA MET A 155 -24.20 0.22 10.02
C MET A 155 -23.91 0.99 8.73
N PHE A 156 -22.72 1.57 8.65
CA PHE A 156 -22.26 2.32 7.48
C PHE A 156 -20.83 1.93 7.17
N PHE A 157 -20.57 1.55 5.93
CA PHE A 157 -19.23 1.20 5.46
C PHE A 157 -18.92 2.01 4.22
N VAL A 158 -17.72 2.57 4.17
CA VAL A 158 -17.19 3.16 2.94
C VAL A 158 -15.87 2.49 2.59
N SER A 159 -15.84 1.97 1.38
CA SER A 159 -14.79 1.09 0.89
C SER A 159 -14.29 1.58 -0.46
N VAL A 160 -13.00 1.36 -0.71
CA VAL A 160 -12.39 1.56 -2.03
C VAL A 160 -11.81 0.26 -2.58
N MET A 161 -11.90 0.09 -3.89
CA MET A 161 -11.31 -1.03 -4.61
C MET A 161 -10.56 -0.54 -5.84
N GLY A 162 -9.37 -1.08 -6.08
CA GLY A 162 -8.60 -0.75 -7.28
C GLY A 162 -9.24 -1.35 -8.52
N MET A 163 -9.46 -0.54 -9.55
CA MET A 163 -9.95 -1.02 -10.83
C MET A 163 -8.89 -1.91 -11.48
N VAL A 164 -9.26 -3.13 -11.87
CA VAL A 164 -8.40 -3.97 -12.72
C VAL A 164 -8.63 -3.51 -14.16
N THR A 165 -7.73 -2.69 -14.69
CA THR A 165 -7.75 -2.39 -16.12
C THR A 165 -7.35 -3.66 -16.86
N SER A 166 -8.27 -4.27 -17.59
CA SER A 166 -7.92 -5.22 -18.64
C SER A 166 -7.18 -4.45 -19.74
N GLU A 167 -5.87 -4.64 -19.85
CA GLU A 167 -5.13 -4.29 -21.06
C GLU A 167 -5.51 -5.22 -22.22
#